data_AF-A0A2H0W4V4-F1
#
_entry.id   AF-A0A2H0W4V4-F1
#
_cell.length_a   1.000
_cell.length_b   1.000
_cell.length_c   1.000
_cell.angle_alpha   90.00
_cell.angle_beta   90.00
_cell.angle_gamma   90.00
#
_symmetry.space_group_name_H-M   'P 1'
#
loop_
_entity.id
_entity.type
_entity.pdbx_description
1 polymer ?
#
loop_
_entity_poly.entity_id
_entity_poly.type
_entity_poly.pdbx_seq_one_letter_code
_entity_poly.pdbx_strand_id
1 'polypeptide(L)'
;MNPLPQSPLMAPPQPDYTYTGPEQVDYKDRQIHYERKKRHWQRWVFYVVLSVVFLAMTAYAVYIYSENTKLVNSITEANASLKITTQNLSDSEKQSLERQRKVAELEKSLADSQADLDKQTADLQKAGEDKTKLLSSYNDFKVSLGSSDANIYSFLINYGVGVTADNLIKIPLADYNLGGLDTDGDGLSDTIEVAIGTDASKSDSDGDGFSDRDELLAGYNALGEGKLPVDAAFVDLNRGSILIQVEQNQGAWYINPKDGKRYFLGNPAKALQAIEKL
;
A
#
# COMPACT_ATOMS: atom_id res chain seq x y z
N MET A 1 -7.12 -124.76 -69.68
CA MET A 1 -6.50 -125.53 -70.78
C MET A 1 -6.03 -124.55 -71.84
N ASN A 2 -4.71 -124.43 -72.01
CA ASN A 2 -4.10 -124.28 -73.34
C ASN A 2 -4.46 -125.56 -74.14
N PRO A 3 -4.49 -125.60 -75.50
CA PRO A 3 -3.32 -125.25 -76.30
C PRO A 3 -3.60 -124.76 -77.76
N LEU A 4 -2.74 -123.90 -78.30
CA LEU A 4 -1.74 -124.16 -79.36
C LEU A 4 -2.21 -123.93 -80.83
N PRO A 5 -1.26 -123.61 -81.73
CA PRO A 5 -1.41 -122.74 -82.90
C PRO A 5 -1.47 -123.55 -84.21
N GLN A 6 -1.56 -122.86 -85.36
CA GLN A 6 -0.61 -122.97 -86.49
C GLN A 6 -1.15 -122.33 -87.80
N SER A 7 -0.31 -121.45 -88.38
CA SER A 7 0.21 -121.46 -89.77
C SER A 7 -0.77 -121.34 -90.98
N PRO A 8 -0.30 -121.14 -92.25
CA PRO A 8 -0.28 -119.82 -92.92
C PRO A 8 -0.89 -119.78 -94.35
N LEU A 9 -0.82 -118.59 -94.99
CA LEU A 9 -0.89 -118.26 -96.44
C LEU A 9 -2.26 -118.25 -97.16
N MET A 10 -2.66 -117.07 -97.67
CA MET A 10 -2.53 -116.63 -99.08
C MET A 10 -3.55 -115.51 -99.39
N ALA A 11 -3.11 -114.41 -100.01
CA ALA A 11 -3.94 -113.24 -100.32
C ALA A 11 -4.55 -113.31 -101.74
N PRO A 12 -5.84 -112.96 -101.93
CA PRO A 12 -6.45 -112.79 -103.26
C PRO A 12 -6.50 -111.29 -103.69
N PRO A 13 -6.79 -111.01 -104.98
CA PRO A 13 -6.28 -109.83 -105.69
C PRO A 13 -7.11 -108.55 -105.52
N GLN A 14 -6.45 -107.40 -105.76
CA GLN A 14 -7.02 -106.05 -105.78
C GLN A 14 -7.77 -105.77 -107.10
N PRO A 15 -8.95 -105.14 -107.09
CA PRO A 15 -9.57 -104.61 -108.31
C PRO A 15 -9.06 -103.18 -108.63
N ASP A 16 -8.63 -103.00 -109.86
CA ASP A 16 -8.32 -101.72 -110.51
C ASP A 16 -9.58 -101.22 -111.22
N TYR A 17 -10.12 -100.08 -110.76
CA TYR A 17 -11.06 -99.26 -111.54
C TYR A 17 -10.82 -97.77 -111.27
N THR A 18 -10.34 -97.10 -112.30
CA THR A 18 -10.26 -95.65 -112.45
C THR A 18 -11.64 -95.08 -112.85
N TYR A 19 -12.06 -93.97 -112.23
CA TYR A 19 -13.23 -93.18 -112.66
C TYR A 19 -12.87 -91.69 -112.81
N THR A 20 -13.34 -91.09 -113.90
CA THR A 20 -12.90 -89.82 -114.50
C THR A 20 -13.98 -88.71 -114.43
N GLY A 21 -13.70 -87.62 -113.69
CA GLY A 21 -14.27 -86.25 -113.85
C GLY A 21 -15.55 -85.85 -113.07
N PRO A 22 -15.80 -84.55 -112.77
CA PRO A 22 -15.01 -83.35 -113.08
C PRO A 22 -14.13 -82.86 -111.90
N GLU A 23 -13.03 -82.19 -112.28
CA GLU A 23 -12.04 -81.42 -111.52
C GLU A 23 -12.22 -81.25 -110.00
N GLN A 24 -11.23 -81.71 -109.23
CA GLN A 24 -10.99 -81.36 -107.83
C GLN A 24 -10.74 -79.85 -107.55
N VAL A 25 -10.95 -78.97 -108.52
CA VAL A 25 -10.62 -77.54 -108.46
C VAL A 25 -11.69 -76.74 -107.70
N ASP A 26 -12.98 -77.07 -107.84
CA ASP A 26 -14.09 -76.26 -107.29
C ASP A 26 -14.32 -76.43 -105.77
N TYR A 27 -14.13 -77.65 -105.21
CA TYR A 27 -14.31 -77.86 -103.77
C TYR A 27 -13.18 -77.24 -102.92
N LYS A 28 -11.95 -77.28 -103.46
CA LYS A 28 -10.78 -76.66 -102.82
C LYS A 28 -10.93 -75.15 -102.78
N ASP A 29 -11.36 -74.50 -103.86
CA ASP A 29 -11.51 -73.03 -103.87
C ASP A 29 -12.61 -72.53 -102.92
N ARG A 30 -13.74 -73.23 -102.83
CA ARG A 30 -14.79 -72.91 -101.84
C ARG A 30 -14.28 -73.09 -100.40
N GLN A 31 -13.60 -74.19 -100.09
CA GLN A 31 -13.00 -74.41 -98.76
C GLN A 31 -11.96 -73.34 -98.41
N ILE A 32 -11.10 -73.00 -99.38
CA ILE A 32 -10.09 -71.95 -99.23
C ILE A 32 -10.76 -70.59 -98.97
N HIS A 33 -11.88 -70.27 -99.61
CA HIS A 33 -12.61 -69.02 -99.37
C HIS A 33 -13.23 -68.97 -97.96
N TYR A 34 -13.89 -70.05 -97.52
CA TYR A 34 -14.43 -70.16 -96.15
C TYR A 34 -13.33 -70.04 -95.09
N GLU A 35 -12.20 -70.71 -95.28
CA GLU A 35 -11.07 -70.63 -94.37
C GLU A 35 -10.43 -69.23 -94.33
N ARG A 36 -10.31 -68.54 -95.47
CA ARG A 36 -9.83 -67.15 -95.50
C ARG A 36 -10.75 -66.24 -94.70
N LYS A 37 -12.07 -66.35 -94.89
CA LYS A 37 -13.05 -65.55 -94.15
C LYS A 37 -13.03 -65.88 -92.66
N LYS A 38 -12.93 -67.15 -92.29
CA LYS A 38 -12.80 -67.59 -90.89
C LYS A 38 -11.51 -67.08 -90.24
N ARG A 39 -10.35 -67.23 -90.89
CA ARG A 39 -9.07 -66.71 -90.39
C ARG A 39 -9.09 -65.19 -90.28
N HIS A 40 -9.72 -64.50 -91.23
CA HIS A 40 -9.88 -63.05 -91.19
C HIS A 40 -10.78 -62.62 -90.01
N TRP A 41 -11.91 -63.29 -89.81
CA TRP A 41 -12.79 -63.05 -88.67
C TRP A 41 -12.12 -63.37 -87.33
N GLN A 42 -11.37 -64.48 -87.23
CA GLN A 42 -10.59 -64.83 -86.04
C GLN A 42 -9.51 -63.78 -85.73
N ARG A 43 -8.80 -63.27 -86.75
CA ARG A 43 -7.84 -62.17 -86.58
C ARG A 43 -8.54 -60.89 -86.14
N TRP A 44 -9.69 -60.56 -86.72
CA TRP A 44 -10.47 -59.39 -86.33
C TRP A 44 -10.92 -59.47 -84.87
N VAL A 45 -11.47 -60.62 -84.44
CA VAL A 45 -11.83 -60.87 -83.03
C VAL A 45 -10.59 -60.79 -82.13
N PHE A 46 -9.47 -61.38 -82.52
CA PHE A 46 -8.22 -61.32 -81.78
C PHE A 46 -7.74 -59.87 -81.57
N TYR A 47 -7.75 -59.04 -82.62
CA TYR A 47 -7.35 -57.64 -82.51
C TYR A 47 -8.33 -56.81 -81.67
N VAL A 48 -9.64 -57.09 -81.74
CA VAL A 48 -10.62 -56.43 -80.87
C VAL A 48 -10.37 -56.77 -79.41
N VAL A 49 -10.19 -58.06 -79.08
CA VAL A 49 -9.88 -58.49 -77.70
C VAL A 49 -8.55 -57.87 -77.23
N LEU A 50 -7.52 -57.92 -78.06
CA LEU A 50 -6.22 -57.33 -77.74
C LEU A 50 -6.33 -55.82 -77.52
N SER A 51 -7.12 -55.12 -78.33
CA SER A 51 -7.37 -53.69 -78.19
C SER A 51 -8.12 -53.37 -76.89
N VAL A 52 -9.15 -54.14 -76.53
CA VAL A 52 -9.88 -53.96 -75.26
C VAL A 52 -8.98 -54.21 -74.07
N VAL A 53 -8.16 -55.27 -74.08
CA VAL A 53 -7.18 -55.56 -73.02
C VAL A 53 -6.16 -54.43 -72.90
N PHE A 54 -5.64 -53.94 -74.03
CA PHE A 54 -4.71 -52.82 -74.03
C PHE A 54 -5.34 -51.54 -73.46
N LEU A 55 -6.58 -51.21 -73.87
CA LEU A 55 -7.31 -50.06 -73.34
C LEU A 55 -7.61 -50.20 -71.83
N ALA A 56 -7.94 -51.41 -71.36
CA ALA A 56 -8.15 -51.67 -69.94
C ALA A 56 -6.86 -51.49 -69.12
N MET A 57 -5.72 -52.00 -69.65
CA MET A 57 -4.41 -51.81 -69.01
C MET A 57 -3.98 -50.34 -68.96
N THR A 58 -4.17 -49.59 -70.05
CA THR A 58 -3.83 -48.17 -70.07
C THR A 58 -4.74 -47.38 -69.12
N ALA A 59 -6.05 -47.67 -69.09
CA ALA A 59 -6.96 -47.05 -68.14
C ALA A 59 -6.58 -47.36 -66.67
N TYR A 60 -6.20 -48.59 -66.37
CA TYR A 60 -5.74 -48.98 -65.04
C TYR A 60 -4.42 -48.30 -64.64
N ALA A 61 -3.48 -48.17 -65.58
CA ALA A 61 -2.24 -47.43 -65.36
C ALA A 61 -2.48 -45.94 -65.06
N VAL A 62 -3.39 -45.30 -65.82
CA VAL A 62 -3.80 -43.90 -65.57
C VAL A 62 -4.49 -43.77 -64.22
N TYR A 63 -5.36 -44.71 -63.84
CA TYR A 63 -6.02 -44.71 -62.53
C TYR A 63 -4.99 -44.75 -61.39
N ILE A 64 -4.06 -45.71 -61.41
CA ILE A 64 -2.99 -45.81 -60.40
C ILE A 64 -2.15 -44.53 -60.37
N TYR A 65 -1.77 -43.99 -61.52
CA TYR A 65 -0.98 -42.76 -61.57
C TYR A 65 -1.75 -41.59 -60.93
N SER A 66 -3.05 -41.47 -61.20
CA SER A 66 -3.89 -40.41 -60.63
C SER A 66 -4.00 -40.53 -59.11
N GLU A 67 -4.21 -41.74 -58.57
CA GLU A 67 -4.27 -41.97 -57.12
C GLU A 67 -2.92 -41.74 -56.45
N ASN A 68 -1.82 -42.20 -57.06
CA ASN A 68 -0.47 -41.90 -56.57
C ASN A 68 -0.19 -40.40 -56.55
N THR A 69 -0.65 -39.65 -57.56
CA THR A 69 -0.49 -38.20 -57.59
C THR A 69 -1.28 -37.54 -56.45
N LYS A 70 -2.53 -37.99 -56.19
CA LYS A 70 -3.32 -37.50 -55.04
C LYS A 70 -2.61 -37.78 -53.71
N LEU A 71 -2.06 -38.98 -53.54
CA LEU A 71 -1.30 -39.36 -52.34
C LEU A 71 -0.06 -38.47 -52.16
N VAL A 72 0.75 -38.28 -53.20
CA VAL A 72 1.95 -37.41 -53.15
C VAL A 72 1.59 -35.97 -52.80
N ASN A 73 0.51 -35.45 -53.38
CA ASN A 73 0.02 -34.10 -53.06
C ASN A 73 -0.40 -34.02 -51.58
N SER A 74 -1.18 -34.99 -51.09
CA SER A 74 -1.60 -35.03 -49.69
C SER A 74 -0.42 -35.12 -48.70
N ILE A 75 0.62 -35.88 -49.04
CA ILE A 75 1.85 -35.98 -48.23
C ILE A 75 2.61 -34.64 -48.24
N THR A 76 2.65 -33.98 -49.39
CA THR A 76 3.33 -32.68 -49.52
C THR A 76 2.60 -31.59 -48.73
N GLU A 77 1.27 -31.56 -48.79
CA GLU A 77 0.42 -30.67 -47.98
C GLU A 77 0.58 -30.97 -46.48
N ALA A 78 0.55 -32.25 -46.09
CA ALA A 78 0.77 -32.67 -44.71
C ALA A 78 2.15 -32.22 -44.20
N ASN A 79 3.21 -32.41 -44.97
CA ASN A 79 4.57 -31.97 -44.60
C ASN A 79 4.67 -30.44 -44.50
N ALA A 80 4.02 -29.70 -45.39
CA ALA A 80 3.96 -28.24 -45.32
C ALA A 80 3.25 -27.77 -44.04
N SER A 81 2.12 -28.39 -43.70
CA SER A 81 1.38 -28.09 -42.46
C SER A 81 2.18 -28.44 -41.20
N LEU A 82 2.90 -29.57 -41.22
CA LEU A 82 3.76 -30.00 -40.12
C LEU A 82 4.88 -28.98 -39.89
N LYS A 83 5.52 -28.50 -40.96
CA LYS A 83 6.56 -27.47 -40.88
C LYS A 83 6.06 -26.16 -40.29
N ILE A 84 4.86 -25.72 -40.67
CA ILE A 84 4.24 -24.51 -40.09
C ILE A 84 3.95 -24.74 -38.60
N THR A 85 3.41 -25.91 -38.25
CA THR A 85 3.07 -26.25 -36.87
C THR A 85 4.31 -26.30 -35.98
N THR A 86 5.42 -26.88 -36.46
CA THR A 86 6.67 -26.92 -35.69
C THR A 86 7.29 -25.53 -35.52
N GLN A 87 7.20 -24.66 -36.54
CA GLN A 87 7.61 -23.26 -36.42
C GLN A 87 6.77 -22.52 -35.38
N ASN A 88 5.45 -22.59 -35.48
CA ASN A 88 4.52 -21.97 -34.53
C ASN A 88 4.77 -22.47 -33.09
N LEU A 89 5.04 -23.77 -32.91
CA LEU A 89 5.37 -24.34 -31.61
C LEU A 89 6.66 -23.72 -31.07
N SER A 90 7.71 -23.66 -31.89
CA SER A 90 9.00 -23.07 -31.48
C SER A 90 8.89 -21.58 -31.12
N ASP A 91 8.05 -20.83 -31.81
CA ASP A 91 7.82 -19.42 -31.50
C ASP A 91 6.96 -19.26 -30.24
N SER A 92 5.99 -20.13 -30.03
CA SER A 92 5.22 -20.20 -28.77
C SER A 92 6.11 -20.56 -27.58
N GLU A 93 7.08 -21.46 -27.75
CA GLU A 93 8.07 -21.80 -26.71
C GLU A 93 8.94 -20.59 -26.35
N LYS A 94 9.44 -19.86 -27.35
CA LYS A 94 10.20 -18.61 -27.11
C LYS A 94 9.35 -17.58 -26.37
N GLN A 95 8.09 -17.41 -26.78
CA GLN A 95 7.18 -16.47 -26.13
C GLN A 95 6.90 -16.87 -24.68
N SER A 96 6.72 -18.16 -24.41
CA SER A 96 6.55 -18.68 -23.05
C SER A 96 7.78 -18.41 -22.18
N LEU A 97 8.99 -18.63 -22.73
CA LEU A 97 10.24 -18.35 -22.03
C LEU A 97 10.42 -16.86 -21.73
N GLU A 98 10.07 -15.98 -22.68
CA GLU A 98 10.11 -14.53 -22.46
C GLU A 98 9.11 -14.11 -21.37
N ARG A 99 7.90 -14.67 -21.38
CA ARG A 99 6.90 -14.44 -20.32
C ARG A 99 7.41 -14.91 -18.96
N GLN A 100 8.03 -16.09 -18.88
CA GLN A 100 8.64 -16.58 -17.63
C GLN A 100 9.73 -15.65 -17.11
N ARG A 101 10.58 -15.09 -17.98
CA ARG A 101 11.58 -14.09 -17.58
C ARG A 101 10.95 -12.82 -17.03
N LYS A 102 9.89 -12.31 -17.67
CA LYS A 102 9.15 -11.14 -17.19
C LYS A 102 8.48 -11.41 -15.84
N VAL A 103 7.93 -12.60 -15.64
CA VAL A 103 7.37 -13.01 -14.34
C VAL A 103 8.45 -12.99 -13.26
N ALA A 104 9.62 -13.59 -13.51
CA ALA A 104 10.72 -13.59 -12.55
C ALA A 104 11.22 -12.16 -12.22
N GLU A 105 11.25 -11.27 -13.22
CA GLU A 105 11.59 -9.85 -13.01
C GLU A 105 10.56 -9.12 -12.16
N LEU A 106 9.27 -9.35 -12.42
CA LEU A 106 8.16 -8.79 -11.64
C LEU A 106 8.15 -9.32 -10.20
N GLU A 107 8.40 -10.62 -10.00
CA GLU A 107 8.53 -11.22 -8.67
C GLU A 107 9.67 -10.58 -7.87
N LYS A 108 10.82 -10.33 -8.52
CA LYS A 108 11.93 -9.60 -7.89
C LYS A 108 11.53 -8.16 -7.53
N SER A 109 10.93 -7.42 -8.46
CA SER A 109 10.47 -6.05 -8.21
C SER A 109 9.43 -5.97 -7.09
N LEU A 110 8.57 -6.99 -6.98
CA LEU A 110 7.57 -7.10 -5.91
C LEU A 110 8.26 -7.33 -4.55
N ALA A 111 9.26 -8.20 -4.50
CA ALA A 111 10.04 -8.43 -3.29
C ALA A 111 10.78 -7.16 -2.82
N ASP A 112 11.39 -6.42 -3.76
CA ASP A 112 12.06 -5.14 -3.46
C ASP A 112 11.06 -4.10 -2.92
N SER A 113 9.86 -4.02 -3.52
CA SER A 113 8.80 -3.12 -3.07
C SER A 113 8.27 -3.49 -1.68
N GLN A 114 8.13 -4.79 -1.40
CA GLN A 114 7.71 -5.27 -0.09
C GLN A 114 8.75 -4.93 1.00
N ALA A 115 10.04 -5.08 0.69
CA ALA A 115 11.11 -4.72 1.62
C ALA A 115 11.11 -3.20 1.94
N ASP A 116 10.81 -2.35 0.97
CA ASP A 116 10.68 -0.90 1.19
C ASP A 116 9.46 -0.56 2.06
N LEU A 117 8.32 -1.22 1.82
CA LEU A 117 7.12 -1.08 2.67
C LEU A 117 7.38 -1.53 4.11
N ASP A 118 8.09 -2.63 4.31
CA ASP A 118 8.43 -3.13 5.65
C ASP A 118 9.33 -2.12 6.38
N LYS A 119 10.31 -1.52 5.67
CA LYS A 119 11.15 -0.46 6.21
C LYS A 119 10.35 0.79 6.58
N GLN A 120 9.47 1.24 5.69
CA GLN A 120 8.61 2.41 5.95
C GLN A 120 7.68 2.15 7.15
N THR A 121 7.18 0.92 7.30
CA THR A 121 6.36 0.52 8.44
C THR A 121 7.15 0.58 9.75
N ALA A 122 8.40 0.11 9.75
CA ALA A 122 9.29 0.20 10.91
C ALA A 122 9.61 1.67 11.28
N ASP A 123 9.87 2.52 10.29
CA ASP A 123 10.13 3.95 10.51
C ASP A 123 8.88 4.67 11.08
N LEU A 124 7.68 4.33 10.60
CA LEU A 124 6.42 4.85 11.13
C LEU A 124 6.14 4.38 12.56
N GLN A 125 6.43 3.12 12.88
CA GLN A 125 6.32 2.61 14.26
C GLN A 125 7.25 3.38 15.19
N LYS A 126 8.51 3.56 14.80
CA LYS A 126 9.48 4.36 15.56
C LYS A 126 9.03 5.81 15.75
N ALA A 127 8.52 6.44 14.70
CA ALA A 127 7.95 7.78 14.80
C ALA A 127 6.74 7.84 15.76
N GLY A 128 5.92 6.79 15.79
CA GLY A 128 4.82 6.63 16.75
C GLY A 128 5.30 6.50 18.20
N GLU A 129 6.35 5.70 18.44
CA GLU A 129 6.99 5.58 19.75
C GLU A 129 7.58 6.91 20.21
N ASP A 130 8.31 7.61 19.34
CA ASP A 130 8.93 8.90 19.63
C ASP A 130 7.85 9.96 19.94
N LYS A 131 6.74 9.97 19.19
CA LYS A 131 5.58 10.81 19.50
C LYS A 131 4.99 10.50 20.87
N THR A 132 4.88 9.22 21.24
CA THR A 132 4.35 8.80 22.53
C THR A 132 5.25 9.27 23.68
N LYS A 133 6.57 9.11 23.53
CA LYS A 133 7.56 9.64 24.49
C LYS A 133 7.45 11.15 24.63
N LEU A 134 7.35 11.88 23.51
CA LEU A 134 7.22 13.34 23.52
C LEU A 134 5.92 13.81 24.19
N LEU A 135 4.82 13.10 23.98
CA LEU A 135 3.55 13.37 24.68
C LEU A 135 3.66 13.10 26.19
N SER A 136 4.36 12.04 26.60
CA SER A 136 4.67 11.80 28.02
C SER A 136 5.49 12.94 28.60
N SER A 137 6.60 13.31 27.94
CA SER A 137 7.46 14.43 28.39
C SER A 137 6.71 15.76 28.41
N TYR A 138 5.80 16.01 27.47
CA TYR A 138 4.94 17.19 27.48
C TYR A 138 3.97 17.18 28.65
N ASN A 139 3.33 16.06 28.94
CA ASN A 139 2.42 15.93 30.09
C ASN A 139 3.18 16.07 31.41
N ASP A 140 4.36 15.45 31.53
CA ASP A 140 5.24 15.59 32.70
C ASP A 140 5.69 17.04 32.87
N PHE A 141 6.03 17.72 31.76
CA PHE A 141 6.36 19.14 31.76
C PHE A 141 5.17 20.02 32.13
N LYS A 142 3.96 19.72 31.64
CA LYS A 142 2.72 20.42 31.99
C LYS A 142 2.39 20.24 33.48
N VAL A 143 2.53 19.03 34.00
CA VAL A 143 2.38 18.73 35.44
C VAL A 143 3.44 19.49 36.23
N SER A 144 4.69 19.53 35.77
CA SER A 144 5.78 20.31 36.39
C SER A 144 5.51 21.81 36.39
N LEU A 145 4.95 22.37 35.31
CA LEU A 145 4.55 23.78 35.24
C LEU A 145 3.35 24.09 36.14
N GLY A 146 2.28 23.29 36.07
CA GLY A 146 1.11 23.46 36.92
C GLY A 146 1.42 23.26 38.41
N SER A 147 2.34 22.35 38.71
CA SER A 147 2.87 22.19 40.06
C SER A 147 3.89 23.27 40.41
N SER A 148 4.60 23.93 39.51
CA SER A 148 5.51 25.03 39.90
C SER A 148 4.76 26.25 40.44
N ASP A 149 3.65 26.63 39.80
CA ASP A 149 2.81 27.73 40.32
C ASP A 149 1.97 27.26 41.54
N ALA A 150 1.36 26.07 41.48
CA ALA A 150 0.61 25.53 42.62
C ALA A 150 1.50 25.18 43.83
N ASN A 151 2.77 24.80 43.64
CA ASN A 151 3.72 24.54 44.72
C ASN A 151 4.23 25.84 45.33
N ILE A 152 4.37 26.94 44.57
CA ILE A 152 4.65 28.26 45.15
C ILE A 152 3.48 28.69 46.03
N TYR A 153 2.24 28.60 45.55
CA TYR A 153 1.07 28.96 46.36
C TYR A 153 0.85 28.00 47.54
N SER A 154 1.06 26.70 47.35
CA SER A 154 1.04 25.71 48.45
C SER A 154 2.17 25.96 49.45
N PHE A 155 3.35 26.40 49.00
CA PHE A 155 4.45 26.81 49.88
C PHE A 155 4.07 28.07 50.67
N LEU A 156 3.48 29.08 50.02
CA LEU A 156 2.97 30.28 50.67
C LEU A 156 1.89 29.95 51.71
N ILE A 157 0.98 29.02 51.42
CA ILE A 157 -0.08 28.60 52.34
C ILE A 157 0.48 27.76 53.50
N ASN A 158 1.39 26.82 53.23
CA ASN A 158 1.89 25.89 54.24
C ASN A 158 2.98 26.49 55.14
N TYR A 159 3.80 27.40 54.62
CA TYR A 159 4.93 28.01 55.34
C TYR A 159 4.74 29.49 55.64
N GLY A 160 3.76 30.13 55.02
CA GLY A 160 3.41 31.50 55.34
C GLY A 160 2.75 31.61 56.71
N VAL A 161 3.07 32.67 57.43
CA VAL A 161 2.50 32.96 58.74
C VAL A 161 1.24 33.79 58.54
N GLY A 162 0.10 33.31 59.03
CA GLY A 162 -1.14 34.08 59.01
C GLY A 162 -1.01 35.37 59.82
N VAL A 163 -1.41 36.49 59.22
CA VAL A 163 -1.41 37.82 59.85
C VAL A 163 -2.73 38.53 59.60
N THR A 164 -3.20 39.29 60.59
CA THR A 164 -4.37 40.16 60.46
C THR A 164 -4.01 41.46 59.76
N ALA A 165 -4.98 42.16 59.18
CA ALA A 165 -4.75 43.47 58.54
C ALA A 165 -4.10 44.46 59.53
N ASP A 166 -4.60 44.52 60.76
CA ASP A 166 -4.10 45.38 61.84
C ASP A 166 -2.64 45.13 62.23
N ASN A 167 -2.15 43.90 62.10
CA ASN A 167 -0.75 43.58 62.38
C ASN A 167 0.12 43.82 61.15
N LEU A 168 -0.43 43.64 59.94
CA LEU A 168 0.29 43.89 58.71
C LEU A 168 0.62 45.39 58.56
N ILE A 169 -0.33 46.29 58.86
CA ILE A 169 -0.14 47.75 58.78
C ILE A 169 1.01 48.28 59.65
N LYS A 170 1.44 47.53 60.67
CA LYS A 170 2.59 47.86 61.52
C LYS A 170 3.94 47.72 60.80
N ILE A 171 3.94 47.11 59.60
CA ILE A 171 5.13 46.91 58.79
C ILE A 171 5.07 47.85 57.56
N PRO A 172 6.04 48.77 57.37
CA PRO A 172 6.04 49.71 56.26
C PRO A 172 6.11 49.02 54.88
N LEU A 173 5.45 49.62 53.89
CA LEU A 173 5.45 49.14 52.50
C LEU A 173 6.75 49.52 51.76
N ALA A 174 7.22 48.64 50.87
CA ALA A 174 8.35 48.89 49.98
C ALA A 174 7.93 49.50 48.63
N ASP A 175 8.71 50.46 48.14
CA ASP A 175 8.54 51.15 46.83
C ASP A 175 8.83 50.25 45.61
N TYR A 176 9.45 49.08 45.83
CA TYR A 176 10.08 48.28 44.76
C TYR A 176 9.10 47.47 43.90
N ASN A 177 7.84 47.30 44.31
CA ASN A 177 6.86 46.46 43.60
C ASN A 177 5.65 47.21 43.05
N LEU A 178 5.78 48.51 42.79
CA LEU A 178 4.66 49.35 42.31
C LEU A 178 4.36 49.22 40.80
N GLY A 179 5.05 48.32 40.09
CA GLY A 179 4.79 48.08 38.67
C GLY A 179 3.49 47.31 38.44
N GLY A 180 2.66 47.79 37.52
CA GLY A 180 1.38 47.15 37.19
C GLY A 180 0.48 48.07 36.38
N LEU A 181 -0.79 47.67 36.24
CA LEU A 181 -1.85 48.61 35.88
C LEU A 181 -2.07 49.53 37.08
N ASP A 182 -2.12 50.83 36.81
CA ASP A 182 -2.32 51.92 37.76
C ASP A 182 -3.40 52.82 37.13
N THR A 183 -4.63 52.69 37.63
CA THR A 183 -5.84 53.21 36.98
C THR A 183 -6.03 54.71 37.24
N ASP A 184 -5.59 55.23 38.38
CA ASP A 184 -5.70 56.66 38.72
C ASP A 184 -4.38 57.45 38.58
N GLY A 185 -3.25 56.77 38.40
CA GLY A 185 -1.96 57.35 38.06
C GLY A 185 -1.19 57.93 39.25
N ASP A 186 -1.50 57.53 40.49
CA ASP A 186 -0.78 57.98 41.69
C ASP A 186 0.58 57.26 41.87
N GLY A 187 0.82 56.22 41.08
CA GLY A 187 2.02 55.40 41.09
C GLY A 187 1.94 54.15 41.95
N LEU A 188 0.79 53.84 42.54
CA LEU A 188 0.45 52.58 43.21
C LEU A 188 -0.31 51.70 42.20
N SER A 189 0.01 50.41 42.11
CA SER A 189 -0.72 49.56 41.17
C SER A 189 -2.07 49.12 41.74
N ASP A 190 -3.09 48.98 40.89
CA ASP A 190 -4.44 48.52 41.25
C ASP A 190 -4.39 47.22 42.09
N THR A 191 -3.41 46.36 41.81
CA THR A 191 -3.24 45.09 42.52
C THR A 191 -2.79 45.26 43.97
N ILE A 192 -1.94 46.25 44.23
CA ILE A 192 -1.49 46.60 45.58
C ILE A 192 -2.58 47.36 46.31
N GLU A 193 -3.25 48.29 45.64
CA GLU A 193 -4.35 49.06 46.21
C GLU A 193 -5.45 48.15 46.73
N VAL A 194 -5.89 47.21 45.88
CA VAL A 194 -6.81 46.15 46.29
C VAL A 194 -6.25 45.34 47.45
N ALA A 195 -4.94 45.06 47.50
CA ALA A 195 -4.35 44.27 48.59
C ALA A 195 -4.32 45.01 49.94
N ILE A 196 -4.08 46.31 49.94
CA ILE A 196 -4.03 47.14 51.15
C ILE A 196 -5.37 47.77 51.53
N GLY A 197 -6.35 47.76 50.62
CA GLY A 197 -7.71 48.24 50.83
C GLY A 197 -7.99 49.65 50.32
N THR A 198 -7.08 50.28 49.59
CA THR A 198 -7.31 51.57 48.91
C THR A 198 -8.12 51.40 47.63
N ASP A 199 -8.67 52.50 47.13
CA ASP A 199 -9.56 52.54 45.97
C ASP A 199 -8.77 52.82 44.70
N ALA A 200 -8.54 51.78 43.88
CA ALA A 200 -7.76 51.87 42.64
C ALA A 200 -8.27 52.84 41.56
N SER A 201 -9.37 53.54 41.82
CA SER A 201 -9.89 54.57 40.93
C SER A 201 -9.67 55.99 41.45
N LYS A 202 -8.98 56.13 42.59
CA LYS A 202 -8.76 57.41 43.28
C LYS A 202 -7.34 57.46 43.84
N SER A 203 -6.59 58.45 43.35
CA SER A 203 -5.25 58.74 43.84
C SER A 203 -5.18 59.05 45.33
N ASP A 204 -6.29 59.48 45.94
CA ASP A 204 -6.44 59.88 47.34
C ASP A 204 -7.73 59.20 47.86
N SER A 205 -7.58 58.09 48.56
CA SER A 205 -8.69 57.23 48.97
C SER A 205 -9.48 57.80 50.13
N ASP A 206 -8.83 58.51 51.07
CA ASP A 206 -9.47 59.07 52.26
C ASP A 206 -9.88 60.56 52.11
N GLY A 207 -9.38 61.21 51.05
CA GLY A 207 -9.76 62.55 50.63
C GLY A 207 -9.08 63.67 51.42
N ASP A 208 -7.94 63.40 52.07
CA ASP A 208 -7.23 64.37 52.91
C ASP A 208 -6.28 65.30 52.12
N GLY A 209 -6.09 65.03 50.83
CA GLY A 209 -5.29 65.82 49.89
C GLY A 209 -3.88 65.29 49.62
N PHE A 210 -3.51 64.14 50.18
CA PHE A 210 -2.29 63.41 49.85
C PHE A 210 -2.60 62.15 49.04
N SER A 211 -1.65 61.69 48.21
CA SER A 211 -1.87 60.45 47.46
C SER A 211 -1.64 59.22 48.33
N ASP A 212 -2.37 58.14 48.07
CA ASP A 212 -2.26 56.89 48.82
C ASP A 212 -0.81 56.38 48.83
N ARG A 213 -0.14 56.44 47.67
CA ARG A 213 1.28 56.11 47.55
C ARG A 213 2.17 56.97 48.45
N ASP A 214 2.03 58.30 48.38
CA ASP A 214 2.88 59.23 49.11
C ASP A 214 2.73 59.05 50.62
N GLU A 215 1.49 58.85 51.09
CA GLU A 215 1.18 58.58 52.48
C GLU A 215 1.85 57.30 52.97
N LEU A 216 1.69 56.18 52.25
CA LEU A 216 2.25 54.89 52.64
C LEU A 216 3.79 54.92 52.69
N LEU A 217 4.43 55.61 51.74
CA LEU A 217 5.89 55.75 51.72
C LEU A 217 6.39 56.69 52.83
N ALA A 218 5.60 57.68 53.22
CA ALA A 218 5.86 58.59 54.33
C ALA A 218 5.47 58.00 55.71
N GLY A 219 4.80 56.84 55.73
CA GLY A 219 4.37 56.15 56.95
C GLY A 219 3.05 56.68 57.54
N TYR A 220 2.18 57.22 56.70
CA TYR A 220 0.81 57.65 57.00
C TYR A 220 -0.21 56.63 56.50
N ASN A 221 -1.44 56.75 57.00
CA ASN A 221 -2.51 55.82 56.74
C ASN A 221 -3.40 56.31 55.59
N ALA A 222 -3.32 55.66 54.43
CA ALA A 222 -4.09 56.03 53.22
C ALA A 222 -5.62 55.80 53.30
N LEU A 223 -6.14 55.37 54.45
CA LEU A 223 -7.58 55.10 54.65
C LEU A 223 -8.16 55.89 55.82
N GLY A 224 -7.41 56.84 56.35
CA GLY A 224 -7.88 57.72 57.42
C GLY A 224 -6.75 58.34 58.21
N GLU A 225 -7.10 59.22 59.14
CA GLU A 225 -6.14 60.15 59.72
C GLU A 225 -4.95 59.51 60.48
N GLY A 226 -3.77 60.09 60.27
CA GLY A 226 -2.60 59.93 61.14
C GLY A 226 -1.51 59.00 60.61
N LYS A 227 -0.53 58.71 61.48
CA LYS A 227 0.63 57.86 61.14
C LYS A 227 0.30 56.38 61.32
N LEU A 228 0.87 55.54 60.46
CA LEU A 228 0.81 54.09 60.63
C LEU A 228 1.39 53.69 62.00
N PRO A 229 0.77 52.74 62.72
CA PRO A 229 1.23 52.26 64.01
C PRO A 229 2.43 51.32 63.85
N VAL A 230 3.54 51.81 63.30
CA VAL A 230 4.73 51.01 63.01
C VAL A 230 5.33 50.46 64.31
N ASP A 231 5.49 49.14 64.36
CA ASP A 231 6.05 48.44 65.52
C ASP A 231 7.37 47.77 65.12
N ALA A 232 8.49 48.38 65.53
CA ALA A 232 9.83 47.89 65.19
C ALA A 232 10.11 46.48 65.73
N ALA A 233 9.59 46.12 66.91
CA ALA A 233 9.80 44.80 67.49
C ALA A 233 9.05 43.73 66.68
N PHE A 234 7.84 44.07 66.22
CA PHE A 234 7.07 43.19 65.34
C PHE A 234 7.74 43.05 63.96
N VAL A 235 8.26 44.14 63.38
CA VAL A 235 9.02 44.10 62.13
C VAL A 235 10.23 43.18 62.27
N ASP A 236 11.04 43.35 63.30
CA ASP A 236 12.26 42.57 63.54
C ASP A 236 11.98 41.08 63.72
N LEU A 237 10.89 40.74 64.42
CA LEU A 237 10.46 39.36 64.61
C LEU A 237 10.07 38.67 63.29
N ASN A 238 9.52 39.43 62.34
CA ASN A 238 8.99 38.89 61.08
C ASN A 238 9.94 39.05 59.89
N ARG A 239 11.16 39.57 60.08
CA ARG A 239 12.16 39.70 59.00
C ARG A 239 12.44 38.35 58.34
N GLY A 240 12.41 38.33 57.01
CA GLY A 240 12.61 37.12 56.20
C GLY A 240 11.39 36.18 56.18
N SER A 241 10.32 36.51 56.89
CA SER A 241 9.09 35.73 56.88
C SER A 241 8.20 36.12 55.70
N ILE A 242 7.38 35.16 55.29
CA ILE A 242 6.26 35.37 54.39
C ILE A 242 5.01 35.45 55.27
N LEU A 243 4.31 36.57 55.18
CA LEU A 243 3.06 36.80 55.88
C LEU A 243 1.89 36.66 54.91
N ILE A 244 0.87 35.92 55.33
CA ILE A 244 -0.35 35.72 54.56
C ILE A 244 -1.46 36.47 55.28
N GLN A 245 -2.04 37.46 54.61
CA GLN A 245 -3.19 38.18 55.13
C GLN A 245 -4.40 37.24 55.10
N VAL A 246 -4.89 36.87 56.28
CA VAL A 246 -6.00 35.90 56.42
C VAL A 246 -7.38 36.56 56.31
N GLU A 247 -7.40 37.89 56.37
CA GLU A 247 -8.60 38.71 56.29
C GLU A 247 -8.75 39.34 54.90
N GLN A 248 -9.62 40.34 54.77
CA GLN A 248 -9.91 41.09 53.55
C GLN A 248 -8.71 41.18 52.59
N ASN A 249 -8.98 40.96 51.30
CA ASN A 249 -8.02 41.11 50.19
C ASN A 249 -6.91 40.04 50.05
N GLN A 250 -6.72 39.16 51.04
CA GLN A 250 -5.98 37.88 50.94
C GLN A 250 -4.61 37.94 50.23
N GLY A 251 -3.81 38.96 50.54
CA GLY A 251 -2.46 39.16 49.98
C GLY A 251 -1.37 38.33 50.68
N ALA A 252 -0.34 37.95 49.92
CA ALA A 252 0.92 37.43 50.45
C ALA A 252 2.00 38.53 50.44
N TRP A 253 2.78 38.60 51.51
CA TRP A 253 3.72 39.67 51.77
C TRP A 253 5.06 39.09 52.25
N TYR A 254 6.17 39.52 51.66
CA TYR A 254 7.51 39.17 52.13
C TYR A 254 8.15 40.31 52.90
N ILE A 255 8.69 40.03 54.09
CA ILE A 255 9.39 41.05 54.87
C ILE A 255 10.89 40.96 54.57
N ASN A 256 11.45 41.98 53.93
CA ASN A 256 12.85 41.96 53.55
C ASN A 256 13.74 42.09 54.81
N PRO A 257 14.69 41.15 55.05
CA PRO A 257 15.56 41.18 56.22
C PRO A 257 16.43 42.43 56.34
N LYS A 258 16.74 43.09 55.21
CA LYS A 258 17.67 44.22 55.16
C LYS A 258 17.03 45.55 55.58
N ASP A 259 15.85 45.84 55.07
CA ASP A 259 15.15 47.12 55.29
C ASP A 259 13.92 47.01 56.20
N GLY A 260 13.47 45.79 56.52
CA GLY A 260 12.29 45.54 57.35
C GLY A 260 10.96 45.90 56.68
N LYS A 261 10.95 46.21 55.38
CA LYS A 261 9.74 46.58 54.64
C LYS A 261 9.04 45.35 54.08
N ARG A 262 7.72 45.45 53.93
CA ARG A 262 6.90 44.41 53.29
C ARG A 262 6.83 44.61 51.77
N TYR A 263 6.93 43.51 51.05
CA TYR A 263 6.88 43.43 49.59
C TYR A 263 5.68 42.58 49.20
N PHE A 264 4.83 43.08 48.31
CA PHE A 264 3.69 42.32 47.83
C PHE A 264 4.14 41.17 46.92
N LEU A 265 3.68 39.95 47.20
CA LEU A 265 3.98 38.74 46.42
C LEU A 265 2.79 38.28 45.55
N GLY A 266 1.63 38.94 45.67
CA GLY A 266 0.39 38.55 44.97
C GLY A 266 -0.67 37.96 45.91
N ASN A 267 -1.80 37.55 45.35
CA ASN A 267 -2.92 36.97 46.10
C ASN A 267 -2.96 35.43 45.89
N PRO A 268 -2.46 34.63 46.85
CA PRO A 268 -2.41 33.18 46.72
C PRO A 268 -3.80 32.54 46.64
N ALA A 269 -4.80 33.10 47.32
CA ALA A 269 -6.13 32.52 47.35
C ALA A 269 -6.89 32.69 46.02
N LYS A 270 -6.79 33.86 45.39
CA LYS A 270 -7.33 34.08 44.03
C LYS A 270 -6.63 33.21 43.00
N ALA A 271 -5.32 33.02 43.13
CA ALA A 271 -4.57 32.15 42.24
C ALA A 271 -4.97 30.68 42.38
N LEU A 272 -5.12 30.18 43.61
CA LEU A 272 -5.60 28.82 43.89
C LEU A 272 -7.00 28.60 43.29
N GLN A 273 -7.93 29.52 43.52
CA GLN A 273 -9.30 29.44 42.97
C GLN A 273 -9.35 29.43 41.44
N ALA A 274 -8.40 30.12 40.77
CA ALA A 274 -8.31 30.11 39.32
C ALA A 274 -7.83 28.73 38.80
N ILE A 275 -6.88 28.11 39.51
CA ILE A 275 -6.36 26.78 39.16
C ILE A 275 -7.40 25.68 39.38
N GLU A 276 -8.17 25.74 40.47
CA GLU A 276 -9.23 24.75 40.76
C GLU A 276 -10.37 24.72 39.72
N LYS A 277 -10.51 25.78 38.91
CA LYS A 277 -11.56 25.92 37.89
C LYS A 277 -11.13 25.51 36.48
N LEU A 278 -9.86 25.16 36.27
CA LEU A 278 -9.28 24.73 34.99
C LEU A 278 -9.32 23.20 34.83
#